data_AF-A0A934ZLG5-F1
#
_entry.id   AF-A0A934ZLG5-F1
#
_cell.length_a   1.000
_cell.length_b   1.000
_cell.length_c   1.000
_cell.angle_alpha   90.00
_cell.angle_beta   90.00
_cell.angle_gamma   90.00
#
_symmetry.space_group_name_H-M   'P 1'
#
loop_
_entity.id
_entity.type
_entity.pdbx_description
1 polymer ?
#
loop_
_entity_poly.entity_id
_entity_poly.type
_entity_poly.pdbx_seq_one_letter_code
_entity_poly.pdbx_strand_id
1 'polypeptide(L)'
;MRPWPKALASEPEGSLQSLGTRLSKDIATGEAADNERATVAGDRATHRARNITGLIDDLNALRASTLGRLITRGTKNKQPADWPRRFFYRSRTQASGSAPEPTPEPTPDAPTK
;
A
#
# COMPACT_ATOMS: atom_id res chain seq x y z
N MET A 1 -16.42 15.66 25.00
CA MET A 1 -17.83 15.61 24.59
C MET A 1 -18.27 16.99 24.13
N ARG A 2 -18.87 17.09 22.94
CA ARG A 2 -19.41 18.36 22.46
C ARG A 2 -20.78 18.59 23.14
N PRO A 3 -21.01 19.73 23.84
CA PRO A 3 -22.21 19.91 24.66
C PRO A 3 -23.48 20.23 23.85
N TRP A 4 -23.32 20.68 22.61
CA TRP A 4 -24.39 21.29 21.83
C TRP A 4 -25.45 20.31 21.26
N PRO A 5 -25.17 19.04 20.87
CA PRO A 5 -26.24 18.12 20.44
C PRO A 5 -27.17 17.76 21.60
N LYS A 6 -26.60 17.69 22.82
CA LYS A 6 -27.34 17.47 24.05
C LYS A 6 -28.18 18.70 24.44
N ALA A 7 -27.67 19.91 24.17
CA ALA A 7 -28.43 21.14 24.34
C ALA A 7 -29.61 21.23 23.36
N LEU A 8 -29.42 20.84 22.10
CA LEU A 8 -30.49 20.76 21.09
C LEU A 8 -31.60 19.77 21.45
N ALA A 9 -31.24 18.67 22.11
CA ALA A 9 -32.22 17.69 22.59
C ALA A 9 -33.10 18.19 23.74
N SER A 10 -32.69 19.26 24.45
CA SER A 10 -33.46 19.88 25.53
C SER A 10 -34.29 21.10 25.11
N GLU A 11 -34.22 21.50 23.83
CA GLU A 11 -34.99 22.63 23.31
C GLU A 11 -36.50 22.31 23.24
N PRO A 12 -37.39 23.31 23.38
CA PRO A 12 -38.83 23.09 23.34
C PRO A 12 -39.37 22.79 21.93
N GLU A 13 -38.65 23.17 20.88
CA GLU A 13 -39.04 22.88 19.49
C GLU A 13 -38.69 21.45 19.09
N GLY A 14 -39.68 20.67 18.65
CA GLY A 14 -39.49 19.27 18.24
C GLY A 14 -38.54 19.09 17.03
N SER A 15 -38.43 20.08 16.15
CA SER A 15 -37.46 20.11 15.04
C SER A 15 -36.01 20.12 15.53
N LEU A 16 -35.72 20.94 16.56
CA LEU A 16 -34.39 21.04 17.17
C LEU A 16 -34.02 19.78 17.96
N GLN A 17 -34.98 19.15 18.64
CA GLN A 17 -34.76 17.87 19.31
C GLN A 17 -34.41 16.74 18.32
N SER A 18 -35.14 16.68 17.19
CA SER A 18 -34.86 15.73 16.12
C SER A 18 -33.47 15.94 15.51
N LEU A 19 -33.09 17.20 15.29
CA LEU A 19 -31.76 17.57 14.84
C LEU A 19 -30.70 17.11 15.85
N GLY A 20 -30.86 17.41 17.14
CA GLY A 20 -29.93 17.00 18.19
C GLY A 20 -29.70 15.48 18.23
N THR A 21 -30.75 14.69 18.00
CA THR A 21 -30.67 13.22 17.96
C THR A 21 -29.90 12.72 16.75
N ARG A 22 -30.21 13.24 15.55
CA ARG A 22 -29.49 12.88 14.32
C ARG A 22 -28.00 13.23 14.43
N LEU A 23 -27.72 14.42 14.92
CA LEU A 23 -26.35 14.92 14.98
C LEU A 23 -25.51 14.22 16.05
N SER A 24 -26.13 13.80 17.16
CA SER A 24 -25.46 12.94 18.15
C SER A 24 -25.01 11.62 17.54
N LYS A 25 -25.83 11.02 16.67
CA LYS A 25 -25.48 9.79 15.94
C LYS A 25 -24.32 10.03 14.98
N ASP A 26 -24.39 11.09 14.17
CA ASP A 26 -23.36 11.41 13.19
C ASP A 26 -22.01 11.72 13.85
N ILE A 27 -22.02 12.44 14.97
CA ILE A 27 -20.83 12.70 15.78
C ILE A 27 -20.23 11.41 16.31
N ALA A 28 -21.05 10.52 16.88
CA ALA A 28 -20.57 9.23 17.40
C ALA A 28 -19.93 8.37 16.29
N THR A 29 -20.53 8.37 15.09
CA THR A 29 -19.95 7.70 13.91
C THR A 29 -18.63 8.34 13.48
N GLY A 30 -18.55 9.68 13.46
CA GLY A 30 -17.32 10.41 13.14
C GLY A 30 -16.20 10.12 14.14
N GLU A 31 -16.49 10.16 15.44
CA GLU A 31 -15.53 9.86 16.50
C GLU A 31 -15.01 8.42 16.41
N ALA A 32 -15.89 7.46 16.11
CA ALA A 32 -15.48 6.07 15.88
C ALA A 32 -14.52 5.94 14.68
N ALA A 33 -14.83 6.61 13.56
CA ALA A 33 -13.99 6.60 12.37
C ALA A 33 -12.63 7.26 12.60
N ASP A 34 -12.58 8.37 13.34
CA ASP A 34 -11.32 9.03 13.69
C ASP A 34 -10.45 8.16 14.60
N ASN A 35 -11.05 7.49 15.59
CA ASN A 35 -10.34 6.57 16.47
C ASN A 35 -9.79 5.35 15.70
N GLU A 36 -10.57 4.79 14.76
CA GLU A 36 -10.11 3.70 13.91
C GLU A 36 -8.94 4.14 13.03
N ARG A 37 -9.03 5.32 12.41
CA ARG A 37 -7.94 5.88 11.60
C ARG A 37 -6.66 6.09 12.42
N ALA A 38 -6.77 6.62 13.63
CA ALA A 38 -5.64 6.82 14.52
C ALA A 38 -4.98 5.47 14.90
N THR A 39 -5.80 4.45 15.20
CA THR A 39 -5.34 3.10 15.53
C THR A 39 -4.57 2.48 14.35
N VAL A 40 -5.16 2.48 13.15
CA VAL A 40 -4.53 1.95 11.94
C VAL A 40 -3.26 2.71 11.55
N ALA A 41 -3.19 4.02 11.83
CA ALA A 41 -1.96 4.78 11.65
C ALA A 41 -0.85 4.31 12.60
N GLY A 42 -1.17 4.08 13.87
CA GLY A 42 -0.25 3.53 14.87
C GLY A 42 0.25 2.13 14.52
N ASP A 43 -0.66 1.26 14.07
CA ASP A 43 -0.33 -0.12 13.67
C ASP A 43 0.61 -0.16 12.45
N ARG A 44 0.36 0.69 11.45
CA ARG A 44 1.23 0.80 10.27
C ARG A 44 2.63 1.28 10.64
N ALA A 45 2.74 2.27 11.52
CA ALA A 45 4.03 2.76 11.99
C ALA A 45 4.81 1.65 12.72
N THR A 46 4.12 0.92 13.61
CA THR A 46 4.69 -0.20 14.36
C THR A 46 5.13 -1.35 13.45
N HIS A 47 4.28 -1.75 12.50
CA HIS A 47 4.59 -2.79 11.51
C HIS A 47 5.81 -2.42 10.67
N ARG A 48 5.89 -1.17 10.20
CA ARG A 48 7.03 -0.70 9.41
C ARG A 48 8.32 -0.75 10.22
N ALA A 49 8.29 -0.27 11.45
CA ALA A 49 9.46 -0.27 12.33
C ALA A 49 9.95 -1.68 12.68
N ARG A 50 9.04 -2.61 12.97
CA ARG A 50 9.39 -3.98 13.39
C ARG A 50 9.79 -4.89 12.23
N ASN A 51 9.03 -4.86 11.14
CA ASN A 51 9.14 -5.89 10.10
C ASN A 51 9.83 -5.39 8.83
N ILE A 52 9.60 -4.13 8.45
CA ILE A 52 10.08 -3.61 7.17
C ILE A 52 11.50 -3.07 7.29
N THR A 53 11.79 -2.28 8.34
CA THR A 53 13.12 -1.68 8.51
C THR A 53 14.21 -2.75 8.63
N GLY A 54 14.01 -3.76 9.49
CA GLY A 54 14.96 -4.87 9.63
C GLY A 54 15.19 -5.64 8.32
N LEU A 55 14.11 -5.93 7.58
CA LEU A 55 14.22 -6.57 6.26
C LEU A 55 15.02 -5.73 5.27
N ILE A 56 14.81 -4.41 5.24
CA ILE A 56 15.56 -3.51 4.37
C ILE A 56 17.05 -3.51 4.74
N ASP A 57 17.36 -3.47 6.04
CA ASP A 57 18.74 -3.51 6.52
C ASP A 57 19.42 -4.83 6.17
N ASP A 58 18.74 -5.97 6.34
CA ASP A 58 19.22 -7.30 5.96
C ASP A 58 19.48 -7.40 4.46
N LEU A 59 18.56 -6.90 3.62
CA LEU A 59 18.72 -6.87 2.17
C LEU A 59 19.90 -5.99 1.74
N ASN A 60 20.09 -4.83 2.40
CA ASN A 60 21.20 -3.94 2.13
C ASN A 60 22.53 -4.58 2.54
N ALA A 61 22.59 -5.23 3.71
CA ALA A 61 23.76 -5.98 4.17
C ALA A 61 24.11 -7.12 3.20
N LEU A 62 23.10 -7.87 2.75
CA LEU A 62 23.27 -8.93 1.76
C LEU A 62 23.82 -8.38 0.45
N ARG A 63 23.25 -7.28 -0.06
CA ARG A 63 23.70 -6.61 -1.29
C ARG A 63 25.15 -6.14 -1.18
N ALA A 64 25.51 -5.51 -0.07
CA ALA A 64 26.88 -5.06 0.19
C ALA A 64 27.86 -6.23 0.23
N SER A 65 27.52 -7.32 0.94
CA SER A 65 28.37 -8.52 1.01
C SER A 65 28.55 -9.17 -0.36
N THR A 66 27.47 -9.24 -1.15
CA THR A 66 27.48 -9.84 -2.49
C THR A 66 28.34 -9.01 -3.44
N LEU A 67 28.22 -7.68 -3.38
CA LEU A 67 29.03 -6.77 -4.17
C LEU A 67 30.52 -6.88 -3.81
N GLY A 68 30.85 -6.98 -2.52
CA GLY A 68 32.23 -7.24 -2.07
C GLY A 68 32.80 -8.54 -2.67
N ARG A 69 32.03 -9.63 -2.61
CA ARG A 69 32.44 -10.92 -3.21
C ARG A 69 32.62 -10.82 -4.73
N LEU A 70 31.73 -10.11 -5.42
CA LEU A 70 31.81 -9.91 -6.87
C LEU A 70 33.02 -9.07 -7.26
N ILE A 71 33.37 -8.04 -6.49
CA ILE A 71 34.60 -7.25 -6.72
C ILE A 71 35.82 -8.16 -6.60
N THR A 72 35.95 -8.92 -5.50
CA THR A 72 37.08 -9.85 -5.30
C THR A 72 37.20 -10.88 -6.41
N ARG A 73 36.07 -11.39 -6.91
CA ARG A 73 36.06 -12.33 -8.04
C ARG A 73 36.41 -11.65 -9.36
N GLY A 74 35.93 -10.43 -9.58
CA GLY A 74 36.21 -9.63 -10.76
C GLY A 74 37.69 -9.29 -10.87
N THR A 75 38.32 -8.87 -9.77
CA THR A 75 39.77 -8.60 -9.74
C THR A 75 40.59 -9.85 -10.02
N LYS A 76 40.26 -10.98 -9.38
CA LYS A 76 40.92 -12.28 -9.63
C LYS A 76 40.83 -12.70 -11.10
N ASN A 77 39.69 -12.45 -11.74
CA ASN A 77 39.41 -12.86 -13.11
C ASN A 77 39.67 -11.77 -14.16
N LYS A 78 40.36 -10.67 -13.78
CA LYS A 78 40.67 -9.52 -14.65
C LYS A 78 39.45 -8.97 -15.40
N GLN A 79 38.31 -8.94 -14.72
CA GLN A 79 37.08 -8.42 -15.28
C GLN A 79 37.07 -6.88 -15.28
N PRO A 80 36.31 -6.26 -16.19
CA PRO A 80 36.06 -4.82 -16.17
C PRO A 80 35.49 -4.32 -14.83
N ALA A 81 35.78 -3.07 -14.47
CA ALA A 81 35.40 -2.48 -13.18
C ALA A 81 33.87 -2.38 -12.96
N ASP A 82 33.09 -2.34 -14.04
CA ASP A 82 31.63 -2.29 -14.04
C ASP A 82 30.98 -3.69 -13.90
N TRP A 83 31.75 -4.77 -14.09
CA TRP A 83 31.27 -6.16 -14.06
C TRP A 83 30.49 -6.52 -12.78
N PRO A 84 30.94 -6.18 -11.56
CA PRO A 84 30.17 -6.44 -10.33
C PRO A 84 28.81 -5.72 -10.30
N ARG A 85 28.71 -4.54 -10.91
CA ARG A 85 27.46 -3.75 -10.95
C ARG A 85 26.47 -4.36 -11.94
N ARG A 86 26.96 -4.92 -13.05
CA ARG A 86 26.17 -5.65 -14.07
C ARG A 86 25.35 -6.80 -13.49
N PHE A 87 25.83 -7.46 -12.45
CA PHE A 87 25.09 -8.52 -11.74
C PHE A 87 23.75 -8.05 -11.17
N PHE A 88 23.64 -6.79 -10.73
CA PHE A 88 22.43 -6.26 -10.10
C PHE A 88 21.47 -5.58 -11.08
N TYR A 89 21.86 -5.40 -12.34
CA TYR A 89 20.95 -4.86 -13.35
C TYR A 89 20.11 -5.98 -13.92
N ARG A 90 18.78 -5.86 -13.76
CA ARG A 90 17.83 -6.69 -14.51
C ARG A 90 17.96 -6.30 -15.98
N SER A 91 18.45 -7.21 -16.83
CA SER A 91 18.39 -6.98 -18.27
C SER A 91 16.93 -6.83 -18.65
N ARG A 92 16.55 -5.65 -19.17
CA ARG A 92 15.18 -5.35 -19.61
C ARG A 92 14.81 -6.12 -20.90
N THR A 93 15.54 -7.17 -21.25
CA THR A 93 15.40 -7.94 -22.50
C THR A 93 14.65 -9.26 -22.34
N GLN A 94 14.15 -9.62 -21.15
CA GLN A 94 13.32 -10.82 -20.94
C GLN A 94 11.94 -10.53 -20.33
N ALA A 95 11.27 -9.49 -20.79
CA ALA A 95 9.84 -9.26 -20.50
C ALA A 95 9.03 -8.86 -21.75
N SER A 96 9.50 -9.27 -22.93
CA SER A 96 8.68 -9.34 -24.15
C SER A 96 8.67 -10.78 -24.67
N GLY A 97 8.29 -11.72 -23.79
CA GLY A 97 7.91 -13.07 -24.18
C GLY A 97 6.39 -13.13 -24.08
N SER A 98 5.74 -13.01 -25.24
CA SER A 98 4.30 -13.17 -25.52
C SER A 98 3.35 -13.28 -24.33
N ALA A 99 2.61 -12.20 -24.08
CA ALA A 99 1.21 -12.40 -23.72
C ALA A 99 0.58 -13.18 -24.90
N PRO A 100 -0.12 -14.31 -24.67
CA PRO A 100 -0.89 -14.92 -25.75
C PRO A 100 -1.92 -13.88 -26.22
N GLU A 101 -1.90 -13.63 -27.52
CA GLU A 101 -2.92 -12.88 -28.24
C GLU A 101 -4.29 -13.44 -27.82
N PRO A 102 -5.26 -12.61 -27.38
CA PRO A 102 -6.58 -13.12 -27.08
C PRO A 102 -7.17 -13.67 -28.38
N THR A 103 -7.36 -14.98 -28.43
CA THR A 103 -8.18 -15.65 -29.45
C THR A 103 -9.49 -14.88 -29.58
N PRO A 104 -9.86 -14.37 -30.78
CA PRO A 104 -11.16 -13.76 -30.95
C PRO A 104 -12.23 -14.81 -30.66
N GLU A 105 -13.12 -14.52 -29.70
CA GLU A 105 -14.34 -15.29 -29.46
C GLU A 105 -15.16 -15.33 -30.76
N PRO A 106 -15.67 -16.50 -31.18
CA PRO A 106 -16.61 -16.56 -32.29
C PRO A 106 -17.88 -15.80 -31.87
N THR A 107 -18.20 -14.74 -32.63
CA THR A 107 -19.45 -14.00 -32.50
C THR A 107 -20.61 -14.96 -32.80
N PRO A 108 -21.60 -15.16 -31.90
CA PRO A 108 -22.78 -15.93 -32.23
C PRO A 108 -23.62 -15.14 -33.25
N ASP A 109 -23.94 -15.82 -34.36
CA ASP A 109 -24.76 -15.30 -35.45
C ASP A 109 -26.04 -14.63 -34.94
N ALA A 110 -26.34 -13.48 -35.52
CA ALA A 110 -27.58 -12.74 -35.29
C ALA A 110 -28.81 -13.57 -35.71
N PRO A 111 -29.95 -13.44 -35.01
CA PRO A 111 -31.16 -14.16 -35.35
C PRO A 111 -31.71 -13.67 -36.70
N THR A 112 -31.83 -14.58 -37.65
CA THR A 112 -32.59 -14.38 -38.89
C THR A 112 -34.07 -14.20 -38.55
N LYS A 113 -34.68 -13.19 -39.15
CA LYS A 113 -36.10 -12.84 -39.06
C LYS A 113 -37.06 -13.98 -39.41
#